data_AF-A0A080ZJ70-F1
#
_entry.id   AF-A0A080ZJ70-F1
#
_cell.length_a   1.000
_cell.length_b   1.000
_cell.length_c   1.000
_cell.angle_alpha   90.00
_cell.angle_beta   90.00
_cell.angle_gamma   90.00
#
_symmetry.space_group_name_H-M   'P 1'
#
loop_
_entity.id
_entity.type
_entity.pdbx_description
1 polymer ?
#
loop_
_entity_poly.entity_id
_entity_poly.type
_entity_poly.pdbx_seq_one_letter_code
_entity_poly.pdbx_strand_id
1 'polypeptide(L)'
;MDLTSLGAWLAAFFTSRLANALVTPHVDFQTQLMVFHIAVSLRALLFEKTMRRSIQSRSDDKAVDVANIYSSDIQRVIQCANEINTLWILPIQIGVVVYMLYVVLGVSAFAGLVVIALSMLVAFFFTKQTSGSYKELMKHKDDRMKLVKEAFGAIQIVKLNAWEGKFEAKLLTLRELELVSLSRFVYAMCGTIFVLWTSPLFVSTVSFAFYTLVMNQVLTAAKVFTAIALFNLLRDPLREFPSIIQKCLQAKISLDRMADYLALHEVDPSNVTQNDPSIPDDAAIVVEHGTFAWNEDASTVLADVSLIVEKGDLVVI
;
A
#
# COMPACT_ATOMS: atom_id res chain seq x y z
N MET A 1 -18.35 38.00 31.07
CA MET A 1 -17.23 37.81 30.12
C MET A 1 -17.19 39.05 29.26
N ASP A 2 -16.09 39.79 29.30
CA ASP A 2 -15.96 41.04 28.54
C ASP A 2 -15.97 40.76 27.04
N LEU A 3 -16.76 41.51 26.29
CA LEU A 3 -16.92 41.37 24.83
C LEU A 3 -15.56 41.45 24.11
N THR A 4 -14.63 42.23 24.65
CA THR A 4 -13.24 42.38 24.20
C THR A 4 -12.43 41.08 24.37
N SER A 5 -12.57 40.40 25.51
CA SER A 5 -11.91 39.12 25.78
C SER A 5 -12.42 38.00 24.85
N LEU A 6 -13.74 37.98 24.58
CA LEU A 6 -14.34 37.03 23.66
C LEU A 6 -13.85 37.28 22.23
N GLY A 7 -13.80 38.56 21.81
CA GLY A 7 -13.27 38.95 20.50
C GLY A 7 -11.82 38.53 20.30
N ALA A 8 -10.98 38.68 21.32
CA ALA A 8 -9.58 38.25 21.28
C ALA A 8 -9.45 36.72 21.10
N TRP A 9 -10.22 35.91 21.84
CA TRP A 9 -10.21 34.45 21.70
C TRP A 9 -10.74 33.99 20.33
N LEU A 10 -11.78 34.63 19.81
CA LEU A 10 -12.30 34.34 18.47
C LEU A 10 -11.29 34.71 17.38
N ALA A 11 -10.62 35.86 17.50
CA ALA A 11 -9.55 36.25 16.58
C ALA A 11 -8.35 35.29 16.65
N ALA A 12 -7.94 34.87 17.84
CA ALA A 12 -6.88 33.87 18.02
C ALA A 12 -7.26 32.51 17.41
N PHE A 13 -8.50 32.06 17.59
CA PHE A 13 -9.00 30.84 16.96
C PHE A 13 -9.05 30.95 15.43
N PHE A 14 -9.54 32.07 14.90
CA PHE A 14 -9.60 32.32 13.46
C PHE A 14 -8.20 32.36 12.84
N THR A 15 -7.27 33.08 13.45
CA THR A 15 -5.87 33.15 12.98
C THR A 15 -5.18 31.79 13.03
N SER A 16 -5.41 30.99 14.08
CA SER A 16 -4.92 29.60 14.14
C SER A 16 -5.50 28.72 13.02
N ARG A 17 -6.80 28.82 12.75
CA ARG A 17 -7.46 28.07 11.66
C ARG A 17 -6.99 28.52 10.28
N LEU A 18 -6.79 29.82 10.09
CA LEU A 18 -6.25 30.39 8.86
C LEU A 18 -4.80 29.94 8.62
N ALA A 19 -3.96 29.98 9.66
CA ALA A 19 -2.59 29.49 9.59
C ALA A 19 -2.56 27.99 9.22
N ASN A 20 -3.39 27.16 9.85
CA ASN A 20 -3.51 25.74 9.50
C ASN A 20 -3.96 25.56 8.02
N ALA A 21 -4.96 26.32 7.58
CA ALA A 21 -5.47 26.25 6.21
C ALA A 21 -4.43 26.64 5.14
N LEU A 22 -3.42 27.44 5.49
CA LEU A 22 -2.32 27.81 4.59
C LEU A 22 -1.13 26.85 4.69
N VAL A 23 -0.78 26.43 5.91
CA VAL A 23 0.39 25.57 6.16
C VAL A 23 0.14 24.14 5.68
N THR A 24 -1.04 23.57 5.95
CA THR A 24 -1.33 22.17 5.60
C THR A 24 -1.19 21.90 4.10
N PRO A 25 -1.81 22.68 3.19
CA PRO A 25 -1.61 22.47 1.75
C PRO A 25 -0.17 22.67 1.30
N HIS A 26 0.58 23.58 1.95
CA HIS A 26 1.99 23.79 1.62
C HIS A 26 2.84 22.58 2.01
N VAL A 27 2.64 22.03 3.21
CA VAL A 27 3.33 20.82 3.66
C VAL A 27 2.97 19.62 2.79
N ASP A 28 1.70 19.48 2.43
CA ASP A 28 1.23 18.41 1.54
C ASP A 28 1.88 18.51 0.17
N PHE A 29 1.95 19.73 -0.40
CA PHE A 29 2.60 19.97 -1.68
C PHE A 29 4.10 19.62 -1.65
N GLN A 30 4.83 20.07 -0.63
CA GLN A 30 6.25 19.74 -0.49
C GLN A 30 6.48 18.24 -0.30
N THR A 31 5.61 17.58 0.48
CA THR A 31 5.66 16.13 0.67
C THR A 31 5.43 15.39 -0.65
N GLN A 32 4.43 15.80 -1.44
CA GLN A 32 4.15 15.22 -2.75
C GLN A 32 5.30 15.42 -3.74
N LEU A 33 5.94 16.59 -3.75
CA LEU A 33 7.11 16.84 -4.58
C LEU A 33 8.29 15.92 -4.21
N MET A 34 8.59 15.78 -2.92
CA MET A 34 9.63 14.88 -2.45
C MET A 34 9.34 13.43 -2.86
N VAL A 35 8.09 12.98 -2.66
CA VAL A 35 7.64 11.64 -3.03
C VAL A 35 7.74 11.41 -4.54
N PHE A 36 7.38 12.41 -5.35
CA PHE A 36 7.53 12.36 -6.81
C PHE A 36 9.00 12.18 -7.22
N HIS A 37 9.92 12.93 -6.63
CA HIS A 37 11.36 12.79 -6.91
C HIS A 37 11.90 11.42 -6.52
N ILE A 38 11.51 10.90 -5.35
CA ILE A 38 11.86 9.53 -4.91
C ILE A 38 11.36 8.51 -5.95
N ALA A 39 10.11 8.65 -6.37
CA ALA A 39 9.47 7.74 -7.29
C ALA A 39 10.15 7.71 -8.68
N VAL A 40 10.51 8.88 -9.21
CA VAL A 40 11.22 9.01 -10.49
C VAL A 40 12.62 8.43 -10.38
N SER A 41 13.35 8.76 -9.30
CA SER A 41 14.73 8.31 -9.09
C SER A 41 14.80 6.79 -8.96
N LEU A 42 13.92 6.17 -8.16
CA LEU A 42 13.88 4.71 -7.99
C LEU A 42 13.57 4.00 -9.31
N ARG A 43 12.63 4.53 -10.10
CA ARG A 43 12.30 3.95 -11.42
C ARG A 43 13.45 4.08 -12.40
N ALA A 44 14.13 5.23 -12.43
CA ALA A 44 15.29 5.45 -13.28
C ALA A 44 16.45 4.52 -12.91
N LEU A 45 16.78 4.41 -11.62
CA LEU A 45 17.81 3.50 -11.12
C LEU A 45 17.50 2.04 -11.46
N LEU A 46 16.25 1.60 -11.27
CA LEU A 46 15.84 0.24 -11.61
C LEU A 46 15.94 -0.01 -13.12
N PHE A 47 15.55 0.96 -13.94
CA PHE A 47 15.66 0.87 -15.39
C PHE A 47 17.12 0.77 -15.86
N GLU A 48 18.00 1.64 -15.33
CA GLU A 48 19.44 1.61 -15.63
C GLU A 48 20.06 0.26 -15.22
N LYS A 49 19.75 -0.22 -14.02
CA LYS A 49 20.20 -1.54 -13.56
C LYS A 49 19.72 -2.65 -14.48
N THR A 50 18.44 -2.61 -14.89
CA THR A 50 17.85 -3.62 -15.77
C THR A 50 18.58 -3.68 -17.12
N MET A 51 19.00 -2.53 -17.65
CA MET A 51 19.73 -2.44 -18.92
C MET A 51 21.17 -2.95 -18.84
N ARG A 52 21.81 -2.87 -17.68
CA ARG A 52 23.21 -3.34 -17.47
C ARG A 52 23.31 -4.75 -16.91
N ARG A 53 22.19 -5.37 -16.53
CA ARG A 53 22.18 -6.67 -15.85
C ARG A 53 22.65 -7.80 -16.78
N SER A 54 23.51 -8.68 -16.27
CA SER A 54 24.01 -9.86 -17.00
C SER A 54 22.98 -10.98 -17.12
N ILE A 55 23.10 -11.82 -18.16
CA ILE A 55 22.25 -12.99 -18.39
C ILE A 55 22.42 -14.05 -17.27
N GLN A 56 23.58 -14.09 -16.61
CA GLN A 56 23.87 -14.94 -15.44
C GLN A 56 22.83 -14.82 -14.33
N SER A 57 22.45 -13.58 -14.02
CA SER A 57 21.44 -13.29 -13.00
C SER A 57 20.01 -13.70 -13.38
N ARG A 58 19.79 -14.16 -14.62
CA ARG A 58 18.46 -14.51 -15.16
C ARG A 58 18.08 -15.96 -14.88
N SER A 59 19.06 -16.84 -14.63
CA SER A 59 18.85 -18.27 -14.29
C SER A 59 18.75 -18.54 -12.79
N ASP A 60 18.96 -17.52 -11.95
CA ASP A 60 18.84 -17.68 -10.52
C ASP A 60 17.34 -17.83 -10.19
N ASP A 61 16.92 -18.97 -9.63
CA ASP A 61 15.52 -19.28 -9.27
C ASP A 61 14.91 -18.25 -8.29
N LYS A 62 15.75 -17.36 -7.74
CA LYS A 62 15.41 -16.24 -6.86
C LYS A 62 15.23 -14.90 -7.59
N ALA A 63 15.33 -14.86 -8.92
CA ALA A 63 15.23 -13.62 -9.68
C ALA A 63 13.85 -12.96 -9.44
N VAL A 64 13.86 -11.94 -8.59
CA VAL A 64 12.69 -11.15 -8.28
C VAL A 64 12.18 -10.53 -9.58
N ASP A 65 10.93 -10.80 -9.94
CA ASP A 65 10.33 -10.25 -11.15
C ASP A 65 10.41 -8.72 -11.13
N VAL A 66 11.23 -8.17 -12.03
CA VAL A 66 11.47 -6.73 -12.14
C VAL A 66 10.18 -5.97 -12.42
N ALA A 67 9.20 -6.59 -13.10
CA ALA A 67 7.90 -5.98 -13.33
C ALA A 67 7.14 -5.80 -12.01
N ASN A 68 7.24 -6.76 -11.09
CA ASN A 68 6.67 -6.66 -9.75
C ASN A 68 7.39 -5.63 -8.88
N ILE A 69 8.72 -5.51 -9.01
CA ILE A 69 9.47 -4.45 -8.31
C ILE A 69 9.01 -3.07 -8.82
N TYR A 70 9.02 -2.89 -10.13
CA TYR A 70 8.68 -1.62 -10.78
C TYR A 70 7.24 -1.18 -10.50
N SER A 71 6.29 -2.12 -10.49
CA SER A 71 4.88 -1.82 -10.25
C SER A 71 4.52 -1.79 -8.77
N SER A 72 4.64 -2.92 -8.07
CA SER A 72 4.08 -3.10 -6.73
C SER A 72 5.00 -2.63 -5.60
N ASP A 73 6.30 -2.90 -5.69
CA ASP A 73 7.23 -2.55 -4.61
C ASP A 73 7.51 -1.04 -4.59
N ILE A 74 7.73 -0.41 -5.74
CA ILE A 74 7.87 1.05 -5.82
C ILE A 74 6.61 1.75 -5.29
N GLN A 75 5.42 1.23 -5.60
CA GLN A 75 4.17 1.80 -5.11
C GLN A 75 4.07 1.73 -3.57
N ARG A 76 4.51 0.65 -2.95
CA ARG A 76 4.54 0.52 -1.47
C ARG A 76 5.49 1.53 -0.84
N VAL A 77 6.67 1.74 -1.44
CA VAL A 77 7.63 2.75 -0.99
C VAL A 77 7.04 4.16 -1.09
N ILE A 78 6.40 4.48 -2.21
CA ILE A 78 5.71 5.76 -2.43
C ILE A 78 4.60 5.98 -1.39
N GLN A 79 3.79 4.96 -1.11
CA GLN A 79 2.72 5.05 -0.10
C GLN A 79 3.28 5.30 1.30
N CYS A 80 4.35 4.63 1.67
CA CYS A 80 5.04 4.89 2.94
C CYS A 80 5.63 6.30 2.98
N ALA A 81 6.27 6.75 1.90
CA ALA A 81 6.89 8.08 1.83
C ALA A 81 5.86 9.22 1.98
N ASN A 82 4.63 9.04 1.45
CA ASN A 82 3.53 9.99 1.65
C ASN A 82 3.10 10.10 3.12
N GLU A 83 3.20 9.02 3.91
CA GLU A 83 2.70 8.96 5.29
C GLU A 83 3.81 8.94 6.34
N ILE A 84 5.07 9.12 5.93
CA ILE A 84 6.22 8.97 6.83
C ILE A 84 6.22 10.01 7.95
N ASN A 85 5.74 11.22 7.66
CA ASN A 85 5.61 12.26 8.68
C ASN A 85 4.49 11.94 9.68
N THR A 86 3.42 11.32 9.20
CA THR A 86 2.29 10.89 10.02
C THR A 86 2.72 9.86 11.09
N LEU A 87 3.74 9.05 10.80
CA LEU A 87 4.26 8.03 11.74
C LEU A 87 4.72 8.62 13.09
N TRP A 88 5.37 9.78 13.08
CA TRP A 88 5.85 10.44 14.31
C TRP A 88 4.89 11.51 14.83
N ILE A 89 4.11 12.14 13.95
CA ILE A 89 3.09 13.12 14.33
C ILE A 89 1.95 12.47 15.12
N LEU A 90 1.46 11.30 14.69
CA LEU A 90 0.31 10.67 15.36
C LEU A 90 0.56 10.28 16.83
N PRO A 91 1.69 9.67 17.22
CA PRO A 91 1.99 9.42 18.63
C PRO A 91 1.99 10.69 19.48
N ILE A 92 2.56 11.79 18.95
CA ILE A 92 2.59 13.08 19.64
C ILE A 92 1.16 13.61 19.79
N GLN A 93 0.37 13.58 18.71
CA GLN A 93 -1.04 14.00 18.73
C GLN A 93 -1.85 13.19 19.74
N ILE A 94 -1.71 11.86 19.76
CA ILE A 94 -2.36 10.97 20.73
C ILE A 94 -1.98 11.37 22.16
N GLY A 95 -0.68 11.56 22.43
CA GLY A 95 -0.19 11.95 23.74
C GLY A 95 -0.75 13.29 24.22
N VAL A 96 -0.73 14.30 23.35
CA VAL A 96 -1.25 15.65 23.65
C VAL A 96 -2.76 15.62 23.91
N VAL A 97 -3.53 14.92 23.07
CA VAL A 97 -5.00 14.83 23.21
C VAL A 97 -5.40 14.05 24.47
N VAL A 98 -4.70 12.96 24.78
CA VAL A 98 -4.91 12.19 26.02
C VAL A 98 -4.58 13.05 27.24
N TYR A 99 -3.49 13.83 27.20
CA TYR A 99 -3.16 14.76 28.27
C TYR A 99 -4.25 15.83 28.45
N MET A 100 -4.74 16.44 27.36
CA MET A 100 -5.84 17.41 27.43
C MET A 100 -7.14 16.77 27.98
N LEU A 101 -7.46 15.54 27.58
CA LEU A 101 -8.60 14.80 28.14
C LEU A 101 -8.44 14.58 29.65
N TYR A 102 -7.25 14.22 30.10
CA TYR A 102 -6.95 14.06 31.53
C TYR A 102 -7.11 15.39 32.29
N VAL A 103 -6.71 16.52 31.71
CA VAL A 103 -6.92 17.84 32.34
C VAL A 103 -8.42 18.17 32.48
N VAL A 104 -9.24 17.79 31.50
CA VAL A 104 -10.68 18.12 31.49
C VAL A 104 -11.51 17.18 32.37
N LEU A 105 -11.25 15.87 32.31
CA LEU A 105 -12.05 14.80 32.93
C LEU A 105 -11.31 14.03 34.05
N GLY A 106 -10.05 14.32 34.32
CA GLY A 106 -9.23 13.56 35.26
C GLY A 106 -9.10 12.10 34.85
N VAL A 107 -9.13 11.21 35.85
CA VAL A 107 -9.02 9.76 35.66
C VAL A 107 -10.16 9.19 34.80
N SER A 108 -11.31 9.87 34.73
CA SER A 108 -12.44 9.42 33.91
C SER A 108 -12.14 9.37 32.41
N ALA A 109 -11.15 10.14 31.94
CA ALA A 109 -10.68 10.07 30.56
C ALA A 109 -10.25 8.63 30.16
N PHE A 110 -9.65 7.88 31.08
CA PHE A 110 -9.20 6.52 30.83
C PHE A 110 -10.36 5.53 30.67
N ALA A 111 -11.51 5.76 31.33
CA ALA A 111 -12.70 4.96 31.10
C ALA A 111 -13.17 5.09 29.63
N GLY A 112 -13.14 6.31 29.08
CA GLY A 112 -13.41 6.56 27.67
C GLY A 112 -12.41 5.88 26.73
N LEU A 113 -11.11 5.96 27.04
CA LEU A 113 -10.06 5.29 26.27
C LEU A 113 -10.24 3.77 26.21
N VAL A 114 -10.65 3.14 27.33
CA VAL A 114 -10.98 1.71 27.36
C VAL A 114 -12.14 1.39 26.42
N VAL A 115 -13.19 2.20 26.41
CA VAL A 115 -14.33 2.02 25.49
C VAL A 115 -13.90 2.20 24.03
N ILE A 116 -13.03 3.17 23.74
CA ILE A 116 -12.45 3.33 22.40
C ILE A 116 -11.71 2.05 22.00
N ALA A 117 -10.81 1.55 22.84
CA ALA A 117 -10.05 0.32 22.58
C ALA A 117 -10.96 -0.89 22.35
N LEU A 118 -11.98 -1.09 23.18
CA LEU A 118 -12.98 -2.15 23.01
C LEU A 118 -13.76 -2.00 21.71
N SER A 119 -14.20 -0.78 21.36
CA SER A 119 -14.92 -0.53 20.12
C SER A 119 -14.05 -0.82 18.88
N MET A 120 -12.74 -0.55 18.96
CA MET A 120 -11.79 -0.88 17.90
C MET A 120 -11.61 -2.39 17.76
N LEU A 121 -11.53 -3.14 18.87
CA LEU A 121 -11.47 -4.61 18.83
C LEU A 121 -12.72 -5.20 18.18
N VAL A 122 -13.91 -4.73 18.57
CA VAL A 122 -15.18 -5.17 17.96
C VAL A 122 -15.21 -4.82 16.47
N ALA A 123 -14.83 -3.60 16.09
CA ALA A 123 -14.75 -3.19 14.68
C ALA A 123 -13.73 -4.03 13.89
N PHE A 124 -12.63 -4.46 14.50
CA PHE A 124 -11.64 -5.34 13.88
C PHE A 124 -12.23 -6.72 13.57
N PHE A 125 -13.02 -7.31 14.47
CA PHE A 125 -13.72 -8.58 14.19
C PHE A 125 -14.68 -8.47 13.00
N PHE A 126 -15.49 -7.41 12.95
CA PHE A 126 -16.37 -7.16 11.79
C PHE A 126 -15.56 -6.94 10.51
N THR A 127 -14.48 -6.17 10.57
CA THR A 127 -13.60 -5.93 9.41
C THR A 127 -13.00 -7.24 8.88
N LYS A 128 -12.56 -8.13 9.77
CA LYS A 128 -12.05 -9.46 9.39
C LYS A 128 -13.14 -10.29 8.71
N GLN A 129 -14.36 -10.27 9.23
CA GLN A 129 -15.51 -10.94 8.63
C GLN A 129 -15.84 -10.34 7.25
N THR A 130 -15.88 -9.01 7.13
CA THR A 130 -16.08 -8.29 5.86
C THR A 130 -15.04 -8.72 4.82
N SER A 131 -13.76 -8.76 5.19
CA SER A 131 -12.68 -9.21 4.28
C SER A 131 -12.87 -10.67 3.84
N GLY A 132 -13.26 -11.55 4.77
CA GLY A 132 -13.56 -12.95 4.47
C GLY A 132 -14.73 -13.11 3.48
N SER A 133 -15.87 -12.47 3.78
CA SER A 133 -17.06 -12.51 2.92
C SER A 133 -16.83 -11.83 1.57
N TYR A 134 -15.99 -10.79 1.50
CA TYR A 134 -15.61 -10.17 0.23
C TYR A 134 -14.85 -11.14 -0.69
N LYS A 135 -13.93 -11.95 -0.12
CA LYS A 135 -13.21 -12.97 -0.90
C LYS A 135 -14.15 -14.06 -1.42
N GLU A 136 -15.07 -14.54 -0.59
CA GLU A 136 -16.10 -15.52 -1.00
C GLU A 136 -16.99 -14.95 -2.12
N LEU A 137 -17.45 -13.70 -1.97
CA LEU A 137 -18.21 -12.99 -2.99
C LEU A 137 -17.45 -12.89 -4.32
N MET A 138 -16.18 -12.49 -4.30
CA MET A 138 -15.37 -12.39 -5.52
C MET A 138 -15.20 -13.76 -6.20
N LYS A 139 -15.00 -14.84 -5.43
CA LYS A 139 -14.93 -16.19 -5.96
C LYS A 139 -16.22 -16.58 -6.71
N HIS A 140 -17.39 -16.39 -6.10
CA HIS A 140 -18.67 -16.70 -6.75
C HIS A 140 -18.93 -15.81 -7.97
N LYS A 141 -18.51 -14.54 -7.92
CA LYS A 141 -18.57 -13.63 -9.06
C LYS A 141 -17.71 -14.13 -10.22
N ASP A 142 -16.50 -14.63 -9.93
CA ASP A 142 -15.58 -15.14 -10.93
C ASP A 142 -16.09 -16.45 -11.56
N ASP A 143 -16.64 -17.36 -10.75
CA ASP A 143 -17.28 -18.59 -11.23
C ASP A 143 -18.46 -18.28 -12.17
N ARG A 144 -19.31 -17.30 -11.81
CA ARG A 144 -20.41 -16.83 -12.67
C ARG A 144 -19.87 -16.23 -13.97
N MET A 145 -18.86 -15.36 -13.88
CA MET A 145 -18.27 -14.70 -15.04
C MET A 145 -17.59 -15.70 -15.98
N LYS A 146 -16.98 -16.75 -15.43
CA LYS A 146 -16.41 -17.85 -16.22
C LYS A 146 -17.47 -18.53 -17.08
N LEU A 147 -18.62 -18.88 -16.49
CA LEU A 147 -19.72 -19.50 -17.22
C LEU A 147 -20.27 -18.57 -18.33
N VAL A 148 -20.38 -17.28 -18.05
CA VAL A 148 -20.78 -16.28 -19.07
C VAL A 148 -19.79 -16.28 -20.23
N LYS A 149 -18.48 -16.25 -19.95
CA LYS A 149 -17.45 -16.29 -21.00
C LYS A 149 -17.51 -17.57 -21.83
N GLU A 150 -17.71 -18.72 -21.21
CA GLU A 150 -17.85 -20.01 -21.90
C GLU A 150 -19.09 -20.03 -22.82
N ALA A 151 -20.25 -19.56 -22.33
CA ALA A 151 -21.48 -19.52 -23.09
C ALA A 151 -21.38 -18.59 -24.31
N PHE A 152 -20.80 -17.40 -24.15
CA PHE A 152 -20.61 -16.45 -25.26
C PHE A 152 -19.52 -16.90 -26.23
N GLY A 153 -18.44 -17.53 -25.75
CA GLY A 153 -17.39 -18.10 -26.60
C GLY A 153 -17.91 -19.21 -27.52
N ALA A 154 -18.92 -19.97 -27.07
CA ALA A 154 -19.56 -21.04 -27.84
C ALA A 154 -21.00 -20.72 -28.30
N ILE A 155 -21.34 -19.44 -28.48
CA ILE A 155 -22.74 -19.00 -28.66
C ILE A 155 -23.47 -19.65 -29.83
N GLN A 156 -22.77 -19.94 -30.94
CA GLN A 156 -23.35 -20.62 -32.09
C GLN A 156 -23.82 -22.03 -31.74
N ILE A 157 -23.02 -22.79 -30.98
CA ILE A 157 -23.37 -24.15 -30.54
C ILE A 157 -24.56 -24.11 -29.58
N VAL A 158 -24.57 -23.14 -28.66
CA VAL A 158 -25.67 -22.95 -27.69
C VAL A 158 -26.99 -22.68 -28.41
N LYS A 159 -26.97 -21.80 -29.43
CA LYS A 159 -28.14 -21.45 -30.26
C LYS A 159 -28.62 -22.62 -31.11
N LEU A 160 -27.71 -23.29 -31.83
CA LEU A 160 -28.04 -24.42 -32.70
C LEU A 160 -28.68 -25.59 -31.95
N ASN A 161 -28.31 -25.79 -30.68
CA ASN A 161 -28.85 -26.85 -29.83
C ASN A 161 -29.98 -26.40 -28.89
N ALA A 162 -30.41 -25.13 -28.97
CA ALA A 162 -31.40 -24.53 -28.07
C ALA A 162 -31.08 -24.73 -26.56
N TRP A 163 -29.79 -24.66 -26.18
CA TRP A 163 -29.34 -24.88 -24.80
C TRP A 163 -29.44 -23.64 -23.89
N GLU A 164 -30.04 -22.56 -24.37
CA GLU A 164 -30.12 -21.26 -23.68
C GLU A 164 -30.71 -21.40 -22.27
N GLY A 165 -31.87 -22.06 -22.13
CA GLY A 165 -32.52 -22.25 -20.83
C GLY A 165 -31.68 -23.09 -19.85
N LYS A 166 -30.85 -24.02 -20.34
CA LYS A 166 -29.95 -24.80 -19.48
C LYS A 166 -28.80 -23.95 -18.94
N PHE A 167 -28.23 -23.08 -19.79
CA PHE A 167 -27.21 -22.12 -19.37
C PHE A 167 -27.78 -21.07 -18.43
N GLU A 168 -28.99 -20.57 -18.70
CA GLU A 168 -29.70 -19.64 -17.83
C GLU A 168 -29.93 -20.23 -16.44
N ALA A 169 -30.48 -21.44 -16.35
CA ALA A 169 -30.70 -22.12 -15.07
C ALA A 169 -29.39 -22.28 -14.29
N LYS A 170 -28.31 -22.69 -14.95
CA LYS A 170 -26.97 -22.82 -14.33
C LYS A 170 -26.39 -21.46 -13.90
N LEU A 171 -26.69 -20.39 -14.64
CA LEU A 171 -26.26 -19.03 -14.28
C LEU A 171 -27.02 -18.52 -13.05
N LEU A 172 -28.32 -18.81 -12.96
CA LEU A 172 -29.17 -18.43 -11.82
C LEU A 172 -28.74 -19.12 -10.53
N THR A 173 -28.36 -20.40 -10.55
CA THR A 173 -27.84 -21.08 -9.35
C THR A 173 -26.53 -20.46 -8.85
N LEU A 174 -25.62 -20.08 -9.76
CA LEU A 174 -24.41 -19.33 -9.39
C LEU A 174 -24.75 -17.93 -8.85
N ARG A 175 -25.78 -17.28 -9.42
CA ARG A 175 -26.25 -15.97 -8.97
C ARG A 175 -26.82 -16.02 -7.55
N GLU A 176 -27.55 -17.07 -7.19
CA GLU A 176 -28.07 -17.25 -5.83
C GLU A 176 -26.93 -17.36 -4.80
N LEU A 177 -25.90 -18.16 -5.10
CA LEU A 177 -24.71 -18.27 -4.23
C LEU A 177 -23.96 -16.94 -4.10
N GLU A 178 -23.83 -16.20 -5.20
CA GLU A 178 -23.25 -14.85 -5.21
C GLU A 178 -24.07 -13.89 -4.31
N LEU A 179 -25.41 -13.92 -4.40
CA LEU A 179 -26.30 -13.06 -3.62
C LEU A 179 -26.25 -13.38 -2.12
N VAL A 180 -26.17 -14.66 -1.73
CA VAL A 180 -26.00 -15.05 -0.31
C VAL A 180 -24.69 -14.49 0.25
N SER A 181 -23.60 -14.63 -0.51
CA SER A 181 -22.28 -14.11 -0.13
C SER A 181 -22.26 -12.58 -0.09
N LEU A 182 -22.96 -11.94 -1.03
CA LEU A 182 -23.14 -10.49 -1.07
C LEU A 182 -23.87 -9.99 0.19
N SER A 183 -24.97 -10.65 0.57
CA SER A 183 -25.70 -10.31 1.80
C SER A 183 -24.79 -10.41 3.03
N ARG A 184 -24.05 -11.51 3.18
CA ARG A 184 -23.08 -11.66 4.29
C ARG A 184 -22.05 -10.53 4.32
N PHE A 185 -21.50 -10.17 3.16
CA PHE A 185 -20.55 -9.06 3.02
C PHE A 185 -21.17 -7.73 3.45
N VAL A 186 -22.37 -7.41 2.94
CA VAL A 186 -23.07 -6.15 3.26
C VAL A 186 -23.44 -6.08 4.74
N TYR A 187 -23.97 -7.16 5.34
CA TYR A 187 -24.28 -7.18 6.78
C TYR A 187 -23.03 -6.98 7.65
N ALA A 188 -21.91 -7.63 7.30
CA ALA A 188 -20.65 -7.42 8.02
C ALA A 188 -20.12 -5.98 7.88
N MET A 189 -20.26 -5.37 6.69
CA MET A 189 -19.94 -3.95 6.47
C MET A 189 -20.83 -3.04 7.33
N CYS A 190 -22.15 -3.27 7.34
CA CYS A 190 -23.08 -2.52 8.18
C CYS A 190 -22.72 -2.63 9.66
N GLY A 191 -22.30 -3.81 10.13
CA GLY A 191 -21.81 -4.01 11.51
C GLY A 191 -20.58 -3.16 11.81
N THR A 192 -19.60 -3.12 10.90
CA THR A 192 -18.41 -2.26 11.03
C THR A 192 -18.81 -0.78 11.14
N ILE A 193 -19.67 -0.30 10.24
CA ILE A 193 -20.16 1.09 10.24
C ILE A 193 -20.91 1.38 11.55
N PHE A 194 -21.84 0.52 11.96
CA PHE A 194 -22.62 0.70 13.17
C PHE A 194 -21.74 0.87 14.42
N VAL A 195 -20.76 -0.02 14.62
CA VAL A 195 -19.83 0.05 15.76
C VAL A 195 -19.04 1.36 15.75
N LEU A 196 -18.53 1.76 14.58
CA LEU A 196 -17.74 2.97 14.44
C LEU A 196 -18.56 4.24 14.69
N TRP A 197 -19.77 4.34 14.16
CA TRP A 197 -20.61 5.53 14.31
C TRP A 197 -21.28 5.63 15.69
N THR A 198 -21.51 4.51 16.36
CA THR A 198 -22.11 4.49 17.71
C THR A 198 -21.06 4.59 18.81
N SER A 199 -19.79 4.26 18.54
CA SER A 199 -18.69 4.32 19.51
C SER A 199 -18.61 5.64 20.30
N PRO A 200 -18.67 6.84 19.67
CA PRO A 200 -18.60 8.11 20.41
C PRO A 200 -19.69 8.28 21.47
N LEU A 201 -20.88 7.71 21.23
CA LEU A 201 -21.99 7.74 22.20
C LEU A 201 -21.63 6.92 23.43
N PHE A 202 -21.11 5.71 23.25
CA PHE A 202 -20.68 4.85 24.37
C PHE A 202 -19.50 5.45 25.12
N VAL A 203 -18.50 5.97 24.41
CA VAL A 203 -17.33 6.63 25.00
C VAL A 203 -17.75 7.80 25.88
N SER A 204 -18.62 8.67 25.37
CA SER A 204 -19.12 9.83 26.12
C SER A 204 -19.95 9.38 27.32
N THR A 205 -20.87 8.43 27.13
CA THR A 205 -21.75 7.94 28.20
C THR A 205 -20.96 7.34 29.35
N VAL A 206 -20.01 6.44 29.06
CA VAL A 206 -19.20 5.79 30.10
C VAL A 206 -18.26 6.77 30.79
N SER A 207 -17.60 7.66 30.04
CA SER A 207 -16.70 8.66 30.62
C SER A 207 -17.45 9.67 31.49
N PHE A 208 -18.63 10.11 31.07
CA PHE A 208 -19.41 11.06 31.85
C PHE A 208 -20.07 10.40 33.06
N ALA A 209 -20.57 9.17 32.92
CA ALA A 209 -21.10 8.39 34.04
C ALA A 209 -20.03 8.11 35.10
N PHE A 210 -18.81 7.75 34.70
CA PHE A 210 -17.70 7.55 35.64
C PHE A 210 -17.31 8.87 36.33
N TYR A 211 -17.30 9.98 35.58
CA TYR A 211 -16.98 11.31 36.13
C TYR A 211 -18.02 11.78 37.17
N THR A 212 -19.31 11.53 36.94
CA THR A 212 -20.37 11.98 37.86
C THR A 212 -20.62 10.99 38.98
N LEU A 213 -20.75 9.69 38.70
CA LEU A 213 -21.18 8.67 39.67
C LEU A 213 -20.01 8.15 40.52
N VAL A 214 -18.81 8.02 39.95
CA VAL A 214 -17.65 7.46 40.67
C VAL A 214 -16.81 8.56 41.28
N MET A 215 -16.50 9.60 40.51
CA MET A 215 -15.68 10.72 41.01
C MET A 215 -16.48 11.77 41.78
N ASN A 216 -17.83 11.69 41.81
CA ASN A 216 -18.73 12.65 42.44
C ASN A 216 -18.48 14.10 42.01
N GLN A 217 -18.09 14.30 40.74
CA GLN A 217 -17.79 15.61 40.19
C GLN A 217 -18.98 16.17 39.39
N VAL A 218 -19.14 17.50 39.41
CA VAL A 218 -20.18 18.18 38.62
C VAL A 218 -19.72 18.30 37.17
N LEU A 219 -20.53 17.76 36.26
CA LEU A 219 -20.29 17.81 34.83
C LEU A 219 -20.89 19.09 34.24
N THR A 220 -20.04 20.03 33.83
CA THR A 220 -20.47 21.28 33.20
C THR A 220 -20.54 21.14 31.68
N ALA A 221 -21.41 21.91 31.03
CA ALA A 221 -21.57 21.90 29.57
C ALA A 221 -20.22 22.13 28.84
N ALA A 222 -19.39 23.04 29.36
CA ALA A 222 -18.04 23.28 28.82
C ALA A 222 -17.20 21.99 28.80
N LYS A 223 -17.17 21.22 29.90
CA LYS A 223 -16.42 19.96 29.97
C LYS A 223 -16.97 18.91 29.01
N VAL A 224 -18.29 18.80 28.87
CA VAL A 224 -18.94 17.86 27.94
C VAL A 224 -18.51 18.14 26.50
N PHE A 225 -18.69 19.38 26.03
CA PHE A 225 -18.38 19.73 24.65
C PHE A 225 -16.87 19.63 24.36
N THR A 226 -16.02 20.06 25.28
CA THR A 226 -14.57 19.92 25.14
C THR A 226 -14.15 18.44 25.10
N ALA A 227 -14.68 17.60 25.97
CA ALA A 227 -14.35 16.17 25.99
C ALA A 227 -14.81 15.44 24.72
N ILE A 228 -16.04 15.70 24.24
CA ILE A 228 -16.53 15.11 22.98
C ILE A 228 -15.62 15.50 21.81
N ALA A 229 -15.22 16.78 21.73
CA ALA A 229 -14.31 17.24 20.69
C ALA A 229 -12.95 16.53 20.75
N LEU A 230 -12.39 16.37 21.95
CA LEU A 230 -11.11 15.67 22.15
C LEU A 230 -11.20 14.17 21.85
N PHE A 231 -12.27 13.49 22.26
CA PHE A 231 -12.49 12.07 21.91
C PHE A 231 -12.62 11.87 20.39
N ASN A 232 -13.33 12.76 19.70
CA ASN A 232 -13.41 12.72 18.23
C ASN A 232 -12.04 12.93 17.58
N LEU A 233 -11.22 13.84 18.12
CA LEU A 233 -9.86 14.09 17.62
C LEU A 233 -8.91 12.90 17.79
N LEU A 234 -9.20 12.00 18.75
CA LEU A 234 -8.37 10.82 19.02
C LEU A 234 -8.72 9.61 18.14
N ARG A 235 -9.95 9.57 17.63
CA ARG A 235 -10.49 8.39 16.93
C ARG A 235 -9.75 8.06 15.65
N ASP A 236 -9.56 9.04 14.77
CA ASP A 236 -8.88 8.83 13.49
C ASP A 236 -7.40 8.47 13.68
N PRO A 237 -6.61 9.18 14.52
CA PRO A 237 -5.23 8.79 14.86
C PRO A 237 -5.08 7.34 15.31
N LEU A 238 -5.92 6.89 16.25
CA LEU A 238 -5.84 5.53 16.78
C LEU A 238 -6.20 4.47 15.74
N ARG A 239 -7.05 4.79 14.76
CA ARG A 239 -7.41 3.89 13.65
C ARG A 239 -6.32 3.83 12.59
N GLU A 240 -5.71 4.96 12.27
CA GLU A 240 -4.73 5.08 11.19
C GLU A 240 -3.35 4.57 11.59
N PHE A 241 -2.99 4.71 12.86
CA PHE A 241 -1.65 4.37 13.35
C PHE A 241 -1.20 2.92 13.02
N PRO A 242 -2.01 1.86 13.26
CA PRO A 242 -1.62 0.50 12.87
C PRO A 242 -1.44 0.33 11.35
N SER A 243 -2.26 1.02 10.54
CA SER A 243 -2.20 0.98 9.08
C SER A 243 -0.89 1.59 8.56
N ILE A 244 -0.46 2.71 9.14
CA ILE A 244 0.80 3.37 8.79
C ILE A 244 1.99 2.46 9.12
N ILE A 245 1.99 1.83 10.31
CA ILE A 245 3.03 0.85 10.68
C ILE A 245 3.09 -0.28 9.64
N GLN A 246 1.94 -0.80 9.22
CA GLN A 246 1.87 -1.85 8.21
C GLN A 246 2.45 -1.38 6.86
N LYS A 247 2.16 -0.15 6.42
CA LYS A 247 2.74 0.43 5.20
C LYS A 247 4.25 0.58 5.30
N CYS A 248 4.78 1.02 6.45
CA CYS A 248 6.22 1.10 6.69
C CYS A 248 6.89 -0.28 6.62
N LEU A 249 6.29 -1.29 7.24
CA LEU A 249 6.81 -2.68 7.18
C LEU A 249 6.82 -3.21 5.76
N GLN A 250 5.76 -2.98 4.99
CA GLN A 250 5.69 -3.39 3.58
C GLN A 250 6.72 -2.65 2.72
N ALA A 251 6.88 -1.34 2.92
CA ALA A 251 7.88 -0.56 2.22
C ALA A 251 9.31 -1.03 2.55
N LYS A 252 9.58 -1.42 3.80
CA LYS A 252 10.87 -2.01 4.18
C LYS A 252 11.16 -3.29 3.39
N ILE A 253 10.21 -4.24 3.37
CA ILE A 253 10.36 -5.49 2.62
C ILE A 253 10.57 -5.21 1.12
N SER A 254 9.83 -4.23 0.58
CA SER A 254 9.98 -3.80 -0.81
C SER A 254 11.34 -3.15 -1.09
N LEU A 255 11.89 -2.36 -0.17
CA LEU A 255 13.23 -1.79 -0.27
C LEU A 255 14.31 -2.87 -0.19
N ASP A 256 14.17 -3.86 0.69
CA ASP A 256 15.10 -4.98 0.80
C ASP A 256 15.15 -5.76 -0.53
N ARG A 257 13.97 -6.06 -1.13
CA ARG A 257 13.90 -6.70 -2.46
C ARG A 257 14.51 -5.85 -3.58
N MET A 258 14.35 -4.53 -3.53
CA MET A 258 15.00 -3.62 -4.49
C MET A 258 16.51 -3.64 -4.32
N ALA A 259 17.01 -3.62 -3.08
CA ALA A 259 18.43 -3.66 -2.79
C ALA A 259 19.05 -4.98 -3.30
N ASP A 260 18.40 -6.11 -3.05
CA ASP A 260 18.82 -7.42 -3.57
C ASP A 260 18.88 -7.41 -5.12
N TYR A 261 17.88 -6.81 -5.78
CA TYR A 261 17.87 -6.70 -7.24
C TYR A 261 18.99 -5.77 -7.76
N LEU A 262 19.21 -4.64 -7.10
CA LEU A 262 20.27 -3.69 -7.44
C LEU A 262 21.67 -4.26 -7.15
N ALA A 263 21.79 -5.30 -6.32
CA ALA A 263 23.05 -5.99 -6.05
C ALA A 263 23.39 -7.10 -7.08
N LEU A 264 22.49 -7.44 -8.00
CA LEU A 264 22.74 -8.46 -9.03
C LEU A 264 23.91 -8.10 -9.95
N HIS A 265 24.61 -9.12 -10.46
CA HIS A 265 25.78 -8.93 -11.31
C HIS A 265 25.46 -8.22 -12.63
N GLU A 266 26.26 -7.22 -12.98
CA GLU A 266 26.14 -6.45 -14.23
C GLU A 266 27.07 -7.02 -15.30
N VAL A 267 26.76 -6.76 -16.56
CA VAL A 267 27.68 -7.04 -17.67
C VAL A 267 28.87 -6.11 -17.52
N ASP A 268 30.06 -6.67 -17.44
CA ASP A 268 31.30 -5.90 -17.48
C ASP A 268 31.54 -5.36 -18.90
N PRO A 269 31.51 -4.03 -19.12
CA PRO A 269 31.79 -3.44 -20.43
C PRO A 269 33.21 -3.71 -20.93
N SER A 270 34.15 -4.05 -20.03
CA SER A 270 35.54 -4.34 -20.39
C SER A 270 35.74 -5.74 -20.96
N ASN A 271 34.73 -6.62 -20.89
CA ASN A 271 34.77 -7.94 -21.51
C ASN A 271 34.90 -7.89 -23.04
N VAL A 272 34.60 -6.74 -23.66
CA VAL A 272 34.78 -6.52 -25.10
C VAL A 272 35.53 -5.21 -25.31
N THR A 273 36.76 -5.30 -25.83
CA THR A 273 37.52 -4.14 -26.26
C THR A 273 36.93 -3.58 -27.55
N GLN A 274 36.58 -2.29 -27.55
CA GLN A 274 36.13 -1.59 -28.75
C GLN A 274 37.25 -0.69 -29.27
N ASN A 275 37.48 -0.69 -30.58
CA ASN A 275 38.48 0.13 -31.27
C ASN A 275 39.90 -0.07 -30.72
N ASP A 276 40.34 -1.31 -30.63
CA ASP A 276 41.72 -1.63 -30.26
C ASP A 276 42.68 -1.20 -31.39
N PRO A 277 43.62 -0.27 -31.14
CA PRO A 277 44.55 0.21 -32.17
C PRO A 277 45.59 -0.84 -32.59
N SER A 278 45.70 -1.97 -31.88
CA SER A 278 46.59 -3.08 -32.23
C SER A 278 45.99 -4.03 -33.29
N ILE A 279 44.68 -3.95 -33.52
CA ILE A 279 43.96 -4.79 -34.47
C ILE A 279 43.93 -4.09 -35.85
N PRO A 280 44.09 -4.84 -36.96
CA PRO A 280 43.96 -4.29 -38.31
C PRO A 280 42.65 -3.52 -38.53
N ASP A 281 42.71 -2.38 -39.22
CA ASP A 281 41.55 -1.53 -39.52
C ASP A 281 40.50 -2.24 -40.40
N ASP A 282 40.87 -3.33 -41.10
CA ASP A 282 39.95 -4.13 -41.91
C ASP A 282 39.18 -5.18 -41.10
N ALA A 283 39.63 -5.53 -39.89
CA ALA A 283 38.95 -6.48 -39.03
C ALA A 283 37.74 -5.83 -38.35
N ALA A 284 36.59 -6.51 -38.40
CA ALA A 284 35.35 -6.11 -37.76
C ALA A 284 35.14 -6.82 -36.41
N ILE A 285 35.50 -8.10 -36.32
CA ILE A 285 35.38 -8.91 -35.10
C ILE A 285 36.63 -9.78 -34.98
N VAL A 286 37.25 -9.78 -33.81
CA VAL A 286 38.39 -10.64 -33.49
C VAL A 286 38.11 -11.34 -32.15
N VAL A 287 38.29 -12.66 -32.14
CA VAL A 287 38.27 -13.51 -30.95
C VAL A 287 39.55 -14.33 -30.99
N GLU A 288 40.35 -14.27 -29.94
CA GLU A 288 41.59 -15.06 -29.81
C GLU A 288 41.50 -15.90 -28.54
N HIS A 289 41.60 -17.23 -28.68
CA HIS A 289 41.55 -18.19 -27.56
C HIS A 289 40.39 -17.98 -26.58
N GLY A 290 39.24 -17.54 -27.10
CA GLY A 290 38.07 -17.18 -26.31
C GLY A 290 37.39 -18.41 -25.70
N THR A 291 37.17 -18.38 -24.39
CA THR A 291 36.41 -19.40 -23.65
C THR A 291 35.20 -18.76 -22.99
N PHE A 292 34.01 -19.26 -23.28
CA PHE A 292 32.74 -18.67 -22.86
C PHE A 292 31.89 -19.67 -22.09
N ALA A 293 31.35 -19.22 -20.95
CA ALA A 293 30.41 -19.95 -20.12
C ALA A 293 29.20 -19.06 -19.80
N TRP A 294 28.05 -19.68 -19.52
CA TRP A 294 26.87 -18.92 -19.12
C TRP A 294 27.04 -18.34 -17.72
N ASN A 295 27.51 -19.11 -16.74
CA ASN A 295 27.76 -18.70 -15.35
C ASN A 295 29.20 -19.04 -14.94
N GLU A 296 29.73 -18.37 -13.91
CA GLU A 296 31.09 -18.68 -13.38
C GLU A 296 31.24 -20.14 -12.96
N ASP A 297 30.18 -20.74 -12.41
CA ASP A 297 30.16 -22.14 -11.97
C ASP A 297 29.69 -23.13 -13.05
N ALA A 298 29.30 -22.64 -14.24
CA ALA A 298 28.79 -23.50 -15.31
C ALA A 298 29.93 -24.09 -16.14
N SER A 299 29.70 -25.27 -16.71
CA SER A 299 30.62 -25.84 -17.70
C SER A 299 30.76 -24.89 -18.90
N THR A 300 31.99 -24.71 -19.37
CA THR A 300 32.30 -23.94 -20.57
C THR A 300 31.49 -24.45 -21.76
N VAL A 301 30.80 -23.54 -22.45
CA VAL A 301 29.97 -23.86 -23.62
C VAL A 301 30.78 -23.78 -24.90
N LEU A 302 31.65 -22.77 -24.98
CA LEU A 302 32.62 -22.59 -26.06
C LEU A 302 34.00 -22.55 -25.43
N ALA A 303 34.93 -23.34 -25.95
CA ALA A 303 36.29 -23.41 -25.44
C ALA A 303 37.29 -23.23 -26.58
N ASP A 304 38.31 -22.41 -26.33
CA ASP A 304 39.42 -22.14 -27.26
C ASP A 304 38.96 -21.71 -28.67
N VAL A 305 38.01 -20.79 -28.74
CA VAL A 305 37.50 -20.26 -30.00
C VAL A 305 38.42 -19.14 -30.48
N SER A 306 38.92 -19.26 -31.72
CA SER A 306 39.65 -18.20 -32.40
C SER A 306 38.98 -17.90 -33.74
N LEU A 307 38.61 -16.63 -33.98
CA LEU A 307 37.86 -16.19 -35.15
C LEU A 307 38.25 -14.75 -35.50
N ILE A 308 38.43 -14.48 -36.80
CA ILE A 308 38.61 -13.14 -37.34
C ILE A 308 37.58 -12.95 -38.46
N VAL A 309 36.86 -11.84 -38.45
CA VAL A 309 35.89 -11.44 -39.47
C VAL A 309 36.25 -10.07 -39.99
N GLU A 310 36.35 -9.90 -41.32
CA GLU A 310 36.70 -8.63 -41.95
C GLU A 310 35.47 -7.78 -42.29
N LYS A 311 35.69 -6.49 -42.52
CA LYS A 311 34.65 -5.53 -42.89
C LYS A 311 34.15 -5.81 -44.31
N GLY A 312 32.88 -6.16 -44.42
CA GLY A 312 32.22 -6.45 -45.71
C GLY A 312 32.00 -7.93 -45.99
N ASP A 313 32.48 -8.81 -45.10
CA ASP A 313 32.26 -10.25 -45.23
C ASP A 313 30.81 -10.65 -44.95
N LEU A 314 30.30 -11.59 -45.76
CA LEU A 314 29.08 -12.33 -45.46
C LEU A 314 29.46 -13.66 -44.80
N VAL A 315 29.41 -13.70 -43.47
CA VAL A 315 29.73 -14.90 -42.69
C VAL A 315 28.46 -15.73 -42.45
N VAL A 316 28.57 -17.05 -42.62
CA VAL A 316 27.53 -18.01 -42.28
C VAL A 316 28.09 -18.93 -41.18
N ILE A 317 27.38 -19.00 -40.06
CA ILE A 317 27.70 -19.83 -38.88
C ILE A 317 26.66 -20.94 -38.76
#